data_AF-A0A9D2HST3-F1
#
_entry.id   AF-A0A9D2HST3-F1
#
_cell.length_a   1.000
_cell.length_b   1.000
_cell.length_c   1.000
_cell.angle_alpha   90.00
_cell.angle_beta   90.00
_cell.angle_gamma   90.00
#
_symmetry.space_group_name_H-M   'P 1'
#
loop_
_entity.id
_entity.type
_entity.pdbx_description
1 polymer ?
#
loop_
_entity_poly.entity_id
_entity_poly.type
_entity_poly.pdbx_seq_one_letter_code
_entity_poly.pdbx_strand_id
1 'polypeptide(L)'
;MKRLIYSVLLLLPLVQACSDDTPGTENEGGNQVDVVITTQVETKATVVTALGDGDEMNVYAKTYGDIEAPDLVEGVKAVNNGGTWTLEPAVRIAEGGRAFIYAVSPYSAENTDPKAVALDVSRQEDVLYSGSFVPVTYTTHTATLNMKHALMLLTFNVLKQGYTGAGQLQSLSVSGEQVYTSGTMDVSSGKIAGTGQDAFVCPFEQTLTVGGWSEDLPRLWTIPFSTQGQEARLTAVIDGKSYEACFPELEMKGGFQYIFRLVMTAHGLQFIPGQVQTVSLNQADDQPGVLEGHGVLTLTHTCTDFTLPLLTGDNVFGTVSWGDGESGSYEAGGQHSFASGSKETVIESWNSTGFELDALTGIEVIDLSAY
;
A
#
# COMPACT_ATOMS: atom_id res chain seq x y z
N MET A 1 5.81 41.40 72.33
CA MET A 1 6.67 41.04 73.48
C MET A 1 7.22 39.64 73.22
N LYS A 2 8.40 39.51 72.59
CA LYS A 2 9.75 39.34 73.19
C LYS A 2 9.90 38.08 74.07
N ARG A 3 10.75 37.16 73.55
CA ARG A 3 11.71 36.24 74.20
C ARG A 3 11.32 34.75 74.18
N LEU A 4 12.24 33.79 74.13
CA LEU A 4 13.62 33.62 73.65
C LEU A 4 13.95 32.14 73.98
N ILE A 5 14.46 31.36 73.01
CA ILE A 5 15.45 30.26 73.11
C ILE A 5 15.33 29.23 74.25
N TYR A 6 15.33 27.93 73.93
CA TYR A 6 16.31 26.97 74.46
C TYR A 6 16.52 25.79 73.50
N SER A 7 17.73 25.71 72.96
CA SER A 7 18.31 24.51 72.35
C SER A 7 18.75 23.57 73.47
N VAL A 8 18.40 22.28 73.37
CA VAL A 8 19.13 21.20 74.05
C VAL A 8 19.39 20.10 73.03
N LEU A 9 20.68 19.90 72.81
CA LEU A 9 21.32 18.84 72.06
C LEU A 9 21.40 17.59 72.96
N LEU A 10 20.93 16.43 72.52
CA LEU A 10 21.41 15.15 73.05
C LEU A 10 21.38 14.05 71.98
N LEU A 11 22.59 13.55 71.68
CA LEU A 11 22.95 12.40 70.84
C LEU A 11 22.60 11.07 71.55
N LEU A 12 22.06 10.04 70.87
CA LEU A 12 22.68 8.77 70.35
C LEU A 12 21.70 7.61 70.71
N PRO A 13 21.81 6.37 70.17
CA PRO A 13 22.02 5.88 68.79
C PRO A 13 20.93 4.89 68.33
N LEU A 14 21.04 4.48 67.06
CA LEU A 14 20.25 3.47 66.34
C LEU A 14 20.16 2.10 67.04
N VAL A 15 18.99 1.44 66.91
CA VAL A 15 18.92 0.05 66.42
C VAL A 15 17.67 -0.11 65.54
N GLN A 16 17.86 -0.78 64.41
CA GLN A 16 16.98 -0.93 63.25
C GLN A 16 15.65 -1.66 63.54
N ALA A 17 14.60 -1.23 62.84
CA ALA A 17 13.63 -2.11 62.21
C ALA A 17 13.22 -1.48 60.87
N CYS A 18 13.53 -2.20 59.79
CA CYS A 18 13.28 -1.82 58.40
C CYS A 18 11.77 -1.73 58.11
N SER A 19 11.38 -0.72 57.33
CA SER A 19 10.26 -0.87 56.39
C SER A 19 10.46 0.08 55.21
N ASP A 20 10.70 -0.57 54.07
CA ASP A 20 10.34 -0.24 52.70
C ASP A 20 11.02 0.94 52.02
N ASP A 21 11.99 0.53 51.22
CA ASP A 21 12.58 1.19 50.07
C ASP A 21 11.54 1.97 49.27
N THR A 22 11.81 3.26 49.09
CA THR A 22 11.23 4.02 47.99
C THR A 22 11.98 3.60 46.74
N PRO A 23 11.36 2.90 45.76
CA PRO A 23 12.02 2.67 44.50
C PRO A 23 12.13 4.03 43.82
N GLY A 24 13.37 4.43 43.55
CA GLY A 24 13.65 5.53 42.67
C GLY A 24 12.96 5.31 41.33
N THR A 25 12.60 6.40 40.67
CA THR A 25 12.34 6.40 39.23
C THR A 25 13.59 5.85 38.54
N GLU A 26 13.59 4.54 38.28
CA GLU A 26 14.47 3.94 37.31
C GLU A 26 14.16 4.61 35.98
N ASN A 27 15.13 5.35 35.46
CA ASN A 27 15.21 5.61 34.04
C ASN A 27 15.28 4.23 33.36
N GLU A 28 14.18 3.78 32.75
CA GLU A 28 14.25 2.73 31.73
C GLU A 28 14.91 3.30 30.47
N GLY A 29 16.20 3.60 30.57
CA GLY A 29 17.09 3.81 29.44
C GLY A 29 17.47 2.45 28.84
N GLY A 30 16.47 1.72 28.34
CA GLY A 30 16.72 0.59 27.47
C GLY A 30 17.29 1.10 26.15
N ASN A 31 18.27 0.40 25.59
CA ASN A 31 18.82 0.74 24.27
C ASN A 31 17.67 0.66 23.25
N GLN A 32 17.33 1.78 22.61
CA GLN A 32 16.29 1.87 21.58
C GLN A 32 16.89 2.45 20.30
N VAL A 33 16.39 1.99 19.16
CA VAL A 33 16.73 2.54 17.84
C VAL A 33 15.50 3.18 17.21
N ASP A 34 15.70 4.29 16.53
CA ASP A 34 14.66 4.92 15.71
C ASP A 34 14.49 4.11 14.40
N VAL A 35 13.25 3.88 13.99
CA VAL A 35 12.95 3.30 12.68
C VAL A 35 13.27 4.33 11.60
N VAL A 36 14.02 3.90 10.59
CA VAL A 36 14.35 4.68 9.40
C VAL A 36 13.52 4.17 8.24
N ILE A 37 12.91 5.06 7.47
CA ILE A 37 12.19 4.69 6.25
C ILE A 37 12.89 5.28 5.02
N THR A 38 12.98 4.48 3.97
CA THR A 38 13.27 4.88 2.59
C THR A 38 12.16 4.36 1.68
N THR A 39 12.01 4.96 0.50
CA THR A 39 10.94 4.62 -0.46
C THR A 39 11.52 4.47 -1.85
N GLN A 40 10.98 3.52 -2.62
CA GLN A 40 11.19 3.43 -4.05
C GLN A 40 9.85 3.29 -4.79
N VAL A 41 9.79 3.82 -6.01
CA VAL A 41 8.64 3.71 -6.92
C VAL A 41 9.16 3.13 -8.22
N GLU A 42 8.63 1.97 -8.61
CA GLU A 42 9.01 1.31 -9.85
C GLU A 42 7.96 1.60 -10.91
N THR A 43 8.25 2.55 -11.81
CA THR A 43 7.33 2.89 -12.89
C THR A 43 8.09 3.30 -14.14
N LYS A 44 7.58 2.89 -15.30
CA LYS A 44 8.03 3.38 -16.62
C LYS A 44 7.17 4.52 -17.15
N ALA A 45 6.08 4.86 -16.46
CA ALA A 45 5.17 5.92 -16.86
C ALA A 45 5.68 7.29 -16.41
N THR A 46 5.20 8.34 -17.08
CA THR A 46 5.51 9.74 -16.72
C THR A 46 4.53 10.24 -15.66
N VAL A 47 4.51 9.56 -14.50
CA VAL A 47 3.71 9.88 -13.31
C VAL A 47 4.64 10.15 -12.13
N VAL A 48 4.19 10.04 -10.88
CA VAL A 48 5.12 10.06 -9.74
C VAL A 48 6.11 8.90 -9.89
N THR A 49 7.38 9.23 -10.13
CA THR A 49 8.45 8.22 -10.32
C THR A 49 9.39 8.09 -9.13
N ALA A 50 9.25 9.01 -8.16
CA ALA A 50 9.93 9.00 -6.87
C ALA A 50 9.20 9.96 -5.93
N LEU A 51 9.26 9.69 -4.62
CA LEU A 51 8.86 10.65 -3.59
C LEU A 51 10.07 11.51 -3.22
N GLY A 52 9.94 12.82 -3.38
CA GLY A 52 10.98 13.82 -3.22
C GLY A 52 10.91 14.58 -1.90
N ASP A 53 11.83 15.54 -1.73
CA ASP A 53 11.89 16.37 -0.53
C ASP A 53 10.56 17.11 -0.27
N GLY A 54 10.06 17.01 0.95
CA GLY A 54 8.81 17.63 1.38
C GLY A 54 7.55 16.80 1.10
N ASP A 55 7.65 15.68 0.38
CA ASP A 55 6.52 14.74 0.29
C ASP A 55 6.23 14.16 1.68
N GLU A 56 4.94 13.89 1.92
CA GLU A 56 4.42 13.49 3.22
C GLU A 56 3.61 12.20 3.10
N MET A 57 3.71 11.29 4.07
CA MET A 57 2.94 10.05 4.10
C MET A 57 2.41 9.71 5.50
N ASN A 58 1.30 8.98 5.55
CA ASN A 58 0.89 8.26 6.77
C ASN A 58 1.76 7.01 6.90
N VAL A 59 2.25 6.74 8.10
CA VAL A 59 2.98 5.51 8.45
C VAL A 59 2.19 4.77 9.52
N TYR A 60 2.03 3.47 9.33
CA TYR A 60 1.40 2.59 10.30
C TYR A 60 2.45 1.57 10.77
N ALA A 61 2.92 1.73 12.00
CA ALA A 61 3.88 0.82 12.62
C ALA A 61 3.12 -0.17 13.49
N LYS A 62 2.99 -1.41 13.02
CA LYS A 62 2.23 -2.47 13.66
C LYS A 62 3.10 -3.33 14.58
N THR A 63 2.49 -3.90 15.62
CA THR A 63 3.18 -4.73 16.63
C THR A 63 3.52 -6.15 16.15
N TYR A 64 2.73 -6.71 15.24
CA TYR A 64 2.98 -7.97 14.53
C TYR A 64 2.54 -7.86 13.06
N GLY A 65 2.86 -8.85 12.23
CA GLY A 65 2.65 -8.87 10.77
C GLY A 65 1.20 -9.01 10.33
N ASP A 66 0.33 -8.11 10.80
CA ASP A 66 -1.08 -8.02 10.43
C ASP A 66 -1.49 -6.54 10.38
N ILE A 67 -2.23 -6.14 9.35
CA ILE A 67 -2.75 -4.78 9.22
C ILE A 67 -3.73 -4.41 10.33
N GLU A 68 -4.37 -5.41 10.95
CA GLU A 68 -5.26 -5.27 12.11
C GLU A 68 -4.53 -5.27 13.45
N ALA A 69 -3.21 -5.50 13.45
CA ALA A 69 -2.45 -5.49 14.70
C ALA A 69 -2.54 -4.10 15.37
N PRO A 70 -2.41 -4.04 16.71
CA PRO A 70 -2.27 -2.77 17.40
C PRO A 70 -1.09 -1.97 16.84
N ASP A 71 -1.29 -0.66 16.72
CA ASP A 71 -0.22 0.27 16.41
C ASP A 71 0.78 0.32 17.58
N LEU A 72 2.06 0.22 17.25
CA LEU A 72 3.15 0.51 18.17
C LEU A 72 3.16 2.00 18.53
N VAL A 73 2.86 2.85 17.54
CA VAL A 73 2.68 4.29 17.68
C VAL A 73 1.59 4.73 16.70
N GLU A 74 0.56 5.40 17.21
CA GLU A 74 -0.57 5.88 16.40
C GLU A 74 -0.24 7.21 15.68
N GLY A 75 -0.88 7.44 14.53
CA GLY A 75 -0.92 8.76 13.89
C GLY A 75 0.42 9.27 13.35
N VAL A 76 1.33 8.37 12.98
CA VAL A 76 2.67 8.74 12.49
C VAL A 76 2.57 9.42 11.12
N LYS A 77 3.01 10.67 11.08
CA LYS A 77 3.29 11.41 9.85
C LYS A 77 4.77 11.29 9.54
N ALA A 78 5.10 11.01 8.29
CA ALA A 78 6.46 11.02 7.82
C ALA A 78 6.66 12.10 6.74
N VAL A 79 7.82 12.77 6.76
CA VAL A 79 8.22 13.79 5.77
C VAL A 79 9.58 13.45 5.18
N ASN A 80 9.68 13.44 3.86
CA ASN A 80 10.91 13.10 3.14
C ASN A 80 11.91 14.27 3.16
N ASN A 81 13.17 13.97 3.46
CA ASN A 81 14.29 14.90 3.38
C ASN A 81 15.54 14.16 2.92
N GLY A 82 15.93 14.34 1.66
CA GLY A 82 17.09 13.70 1.04
C GLY A 82 16.93 12.19 0.86
N GLY A 83 15.70 11.70 0.65
CA GLY A 83 15.39 10.27 0.48
C GLY A 83 15.27 9.47 1.77
N THR A 84 15.46 10.11 2.92
CA THR A 84 15.16 9.54 4.24
C THR A 84 13.96 10.25 4.86
N TRP A 85 13.08 9.48 5.47
CA TRP A 85 11.85 10.00 6.03
C TRP A 85 11.97 10.29 7.53
N THR A 86 11.57 11.50 7.94
CA THR A 86 11.49 11.89 9.35
C THR A 86 10.09 11.59 9.88
N LEU A 87 9.99 10.77 10.93
CA LEU A 87 8.73 10.30 11.51
C LEU A 87 8.36 11.13 12.74
N GLU A 88 7.11 11.60 12.79
CA GLU A 88 6.53 12.31 13.93
C GLU A 88 5.12 11.77 14.22
N PRO A 89 4.87 11.20 15.41
CA PRO A 89 5.85 10.83 16.43
C PRO A 89 6.88 9.79 15.94
N ALA A 90 8.07 9.78 16.56
CA ALA A 90 9.11 8.79 16.24
C ALA A 90 8.68 7.37 16.63
N VAL A 91 8.98 6.40 15.77
CA VAL A 91 8.78 4.96 16.03
C VAL A 91 10.10 4.38 16.53
N ARG A 92 10.10 3.80 17.74
CA ARG A 92 11.30 3.26 18.39
C ARG A 92 11.16 1.79 18.72
N ILE A 93 12.24 1.04 18.51
CA ILE A 93 12.31 -0.39 18.79
C ILE A 93 13.34 -0.63 19.89
N ALA A 94 12.92 -1.30 20.97
CA ALA A 94 13.81 -1.77 22.03
C ALA A 94 14.49 -3.10 21.64
N GLU A 95 15.56 -3.47 22.33
CA GLU A 95 16.24 -4.75 22.13
C GLU A 95 15.26 -5.94 22.20
N GLY A 96 15.31 -6.84 21.20
CA GLY A 96 14.38 -7.97 21.05
C GLY A 96 12.99 -7.60 20.49
N GLY A 97 12.71 -6.31 20.31
CA GLY A 97 11.47 -5.82 19.69
C GLY A 97 11.49 -5.85 18.17
N ARG A 98 10.30 -5.68 17.59
CA ARG A 98 10.05 -5.61 16.15
C ARG A 98 8.88 -4.65 15.86
N ALA A 99 8.83 -4.12 14.64
CA ALA A 99 7.69 -3.38 14.12
C ALA A 99 7.46 -3.75 12.65
N PHE A 100 6.22 -3.58 12.17
CA PHE A 100 5.81 -3.95 10.82
C PHE A 100 5.22 -2.73 10.14
N ILE A 101 5.92 -2.23 9.13
CA ILE A 101 5.70 -0.88 8.60
C ILE A 101 4.84 -0.94 7.34
N TYR A 102 3.75 -0.19 7.35
CA TYR A 102 2.94 0.16 6.18
C TYR A 102 2.98 1.67 5.95
N ALA A 103 2.70 2.11 4.73
CA ALA A 103 2.54 3.54 4.44
C ALA A 103 1.58 3.85 3.28
N VAL A 104 1.03 5.06 3.29
CA VAL A 104 0.30 5.66 2.16
C VAL A 104 0.67 7.13 1.99
N SER A 105 0.91 7.54 0.74
CA SER A 105 1.18 8.91 0.31
C SER A 105 0.13 9.38 -0.70
N PRO A 106 -0.30 10.66 -0.70
CA PRO A 106 0.11 11.71 0.24
C PRO A 106 -0.52 11.55 1.63
N TYR A 107 0.07 12.22 2.62
CA TYR A 107 -0.46 12.27 3.99
C TYR A 107 -1.86 12.86 4.04
N SER A 108 -2.73 12.24 4.85
CA SER A 108 -3.98 12.82 5.32
C SER A 108 -4.18 12.51 6.80
N ALA A 109 -4.60 13.51 7.58
CA ALA A 109 -4.98 13.32 8.97
C ALA A 109 -6.24 12.44 9.13
N GLU A 110 -7.01 12.25 8.07
CA GLU A 110 -8.21 11.40 8.05
C GLU A 110 -7.88 9.90 7.88
N ASN A 111 -6.67 9.59 7.39
CA ASN A 111 -6.23 8.21 7.15
C ASN A 111 -5.72 7.55 8.44
N THR A 112 -6.61 7.38 9.43
CA THR A 112 -6.27 6.75 10.72
C THR A 112 -6.33 5.22 10.67
N ASP A 113 -7.12 4.65 9.75
CA ASP A 113 -7.26 3.21 9.58
C ASP A 113 -6.57 2.76 8.28
N PRO A 114 -5.48 1.98 8.33
CA PRO A 114 -4.78 1.51 7.15
C PRO A 114 -5.62 0.58 6.26
N LYS A 115 -6.75 0.04 6.74
CA LYS A 115 -7.68 -0.75 5.92
C LYS A 115 -8.73 0.06 5.20
N ALA A 116 -8.87 1.34 5.59
CA ALA A 116 -9.93 2.21 5.11
C ALA A 116 -9.39 3.60 4.74
N VAL A 117 -8.25 3.64 4.05
CA VAL A 117 -7.65 4.88 3.54
C VAL A 117 -8.59 5.53 2.54
N ALA A 118 -8.97 6.78 2.77
CA ALA A 118 -9.94 7.47 1.93
C ALA A 118 -9.33 7.82 0.57
N LEU A 119 -10.12 7.59 -0.48
CA LEU A 119 -9.81 7.97 -1.86
C LEU A 119 -10.87 8.92 -2.40
N ASP A 120 -10.43 9.97 -3.08
CA ASP A 120 -11.29 10.94 -3.76
C ASP A 120 -10.66 11.34 -5.10
N VAL A 121 -11.26 10.87 -6.20
CA VAL A 121 -10.73 11.13 -7.54
C VAL A 121 -10.91 12.57 -7.96
N SER A 122 -11.80 13.36 -7.34
CA SER A 122 -12.00 14.77 -7.71
C SER A 122 -10.75 15.62 -7.46
N ARG A 123 -9.89 15.17 -6.54
CA ARG A 123 -8.58 15.80 -6.23
C ARG A 123 -7.56 15.59 -7.33
N GLN A 124 -7.74 14.57 -8.18
CA GLN A 124 -6.80 14.18 -9.25
C GLN A 124 -5.36 14.01 -8.74
N GLU A 125 -5.23 13.42 -7.55
CA GLU A 125 -3.95 13.11 -6.91
C GLU A 125 -3.54 11.66 -7.19
N ASP A 126 -2.24 11.46 -7.37
CA ASP A 126 -1.65 10.13 -7.46
C ASP A 126 -1.43 9.59 -6.05
N VAL A 127 -2.17 8.54 -5.68
CA VAL A 127 -2.10 7.92 -4.36
C VAL A 127 -1.20 6.70 -4.44
N LEU A 128 -0.16 6.67 -3.60
CA LEU A 128 0.78 5.57 -3.50
C LEU A 128 0.66 4.84 -2.16
N TYR A 129 0.84 3.53 -2.17
CA TYR A 129 0.74 2.68 -0.97
C TYR A 129 1.84 1.61 -0.93
N SER A 130 2.24 1.18 0.27
CA SER A 130 3.36 0.23 0.42
C SER A 130 3.02 -1.22 0.06
N GLY A 131 1.74 -1.62 0.17
CA GLY A 131 1.33 -3.01 0.06
C GLY A 131 1.68 -3.79 1.34
N SER A 132 2.22 -5.00 1.19
CA SER A 132 2.74 -5.81 2.30
C SER A 132 3.63 -4.99 3.24
N PHE A 133 3.58 -5.32 4.54
CA PHE A 133 4.45 -4.65 5.50
C PHE A 133 5.92 -4.93 5.23
N VAL A 134 6.78 -4.06 5.77
CA VAL A 134 8.21 -4.33 5.92
C VAL A 134 8.54 -4.53 7.40
N PRO A 135 9.04 -5.71 7.81
CA PRO A 135 9.42 -5.95 9.19
C PRO A 135 10.76 -5.26 9.49
N VAL A 136 10.83 -4.61 10.65
CA VAL A 136 12.04 -3.98 11.19
C VAL A 136 12.27 -4.46 12.62
N THR A 137 13.54 -4.52 13.02
CA THR A 137 13.95 -4.97 14.35
C THR A 137 14.97 -4.00 14.95
N TYR A 138 15.36 -4.23 16.19
CA TYR A 138 16.43 -3.47 16.83
C TYR A 138 17.75 -3.45 16.00
N THR A 139 18.10 -4.56 15.35
CA THR A 139 19.34 -4.66 14.55
C THR A 139 19.14 -4.27 13.09
N THR A 140 17.92 -4.42 12.56
CA THR A 140 17.53 -4.09 11.18
C THR A 140 16.40 -3.06 11.21
N HIS A 141 16.72 -1.83 11.59
CA HIS A 141 15.74 -0.77 11.86
C HIS A 141 15.43 0.13 10.64
N THR A 142 15.83 -0.28 9.44
CA THR A 142 15.52 0.43 8.19
C THR A 142 14.47 -0.33 7.40
N ALA A 143 13.34 0.32 7.10
CA ALA A 143 12.31 -0.18 6.18
C ALA A 143 12.45 0.49 4.81
N THR A 144 12.67 -0.30 3.76
CA THR A 144 12.59 0.16 2.38
C THR A 144 11.21 -0.18 1.83
N LEU A 145 10.37 0.82 1.58
CA LEU A 145 9.00 0.62 1.10
C LEU A 145 8.92 0.72 -0.42
N ASN A 146 8.29 -0.28 -1.04
CA ASN A 146 8.01 -0.32 -2.47
C ASN A 146 6.62 0.27 -2.72
N MET A 147 6.60 1.57 -3.04
CA MET A 147 5.37 2.34 -3.15
C MET A 147 4.71 2.08 -4.51
N LYS A 148 3.46 1.65 -4.48
CA LYS A 148 2.63 1.26 -5.63
C LYS A 148 1.52 2.29 -5.86
N HIS A 149 1.23 2.64 -7.11
CA HIS A 149 0.08 3.45 -7.48
C HIS A 149 -1.22 2.70 -7.21
N ALA A 150 -2.11 3.31 -6.42
CA ALA A 150 -3.39 2.74 -6.02
C ALA A 150 -4.46 2.84 -7.13
N LEU A 151 -4.55 4.03 -7.71
CA LEU A 151 -5.53 4.37 -8.73
C LEU A 151 -5.08 3.86 -10.11
N MET A 152 -6.00 3.91 -11.08
CA MET A 152 -5.66 3.77 -12.49
C MET A 152 -5.63 5.14 -13.17
N LEU A 153 -4.83 5.25 -14.24
CA LEU A 153 -4.69 6.47 -15.02
C LEU A 153 -5.34 6.31 -16.39
N LEU A 154 -6.49 6.94 -16.61
CA LEU A 154 -7.10 6.99 -17.94
C LEU A 154 -6.46 8.13 -18.73
N THR A 155 -5.95 7.84 -19.92
CA THR A 155 -5.31 8.83 -20.79
C THR A 155 -6.00 8.86 -22.14
N PHE A 156 -6.27 10.05 -22.69
CA PHE A 156 -7.12 10.20 -23.87
C PHE A 156 -6.39 10.93 -24.99
N ASN A 157 -6.18 10.27 -26.13
CA ASN A 157 -5.68 10.91 -27.35
C ASN A 157 -6.81 11.11 -28.35
N VAL A 158 -7.29 12.34 -28.50
CA VAL A 158 -8.46 12.68 -29.31
C VAL A 158 -8.04 13.29 -30.64
N LEU A 159 -8.36 12.60 -31.74
CA LEU A 159 -8.06 13.02 -33.09
C LEU A 159 -9.17 13.89 -33.65
N LYS A 160 -8.83 14.98 -34.32
CA LYS A 160 -9.77 15.83 -35.05
C LYS A 160 -9.89 15.36 -36.50
N GLN A 161 -10.88 14.53 -36.82
CA GLN A 161 -11.12 14.05 -38.18
C GLN A 161 -12.53 14.37 -38.67
N GLY A 162 -12.65 15.35 -39.56
CA GLY A 162 -13.94 15.77 -40.10
C GLY A 162 -14.74 16.70 -39.17
N TYR A 163 -14.22 17.06 -38.00
CA TYR A 163 -14.79 18.10 -37.15
C TYR A 163 -14.33 19.50 -37.60
N THR A 164 -15.28 20.39 -37.86
CA THR A 164 -15.03 21.72 -38.44
C THR A 164 -14.88 22.84 -37.40
N GLY A 165 -15.20 22.57 -36.13
CA GLY A 165 -14.98 23.51 -35.03
C GLY A 165 -13.50 23.78 -34.77
N ALA A 166 -13.18 24.67 -33.83
CA ALA A 166 -11.81 24.92 -33.42
C ALA A 166 -11.19 23.64 -32.82
N GLY A 167 -11.99 22.86 -32.11
CA GLY A 167 -11.55 21.65 -31.41
C GLY A 167 -10.87 21.98 -30.09
N GLN A 168 -11.33 22.99 -29.37
CA GLN A 168 -10.83 23.31 -28.04
C GLN A 168 -11.44 22.33 -27.03
N LEU A 169 -10.65 21.37 -26.54
CA LEU A 169 -11.00 20.55 -25.38
C LEU A 169 -10.96 21.44 -24.13
N GLN A 170 -12.04 21.38 -23.35
CA GLN A 170 -12.27 22.20 -22.17
C GLN A 170 -12.38 21.36 -20.90
N SER A 171 -12.97 20.17 -20.99
CA SER A 171 -13.04 19.27 -19.85
C SER A 171 -13.29 17.82 -20.25
N LEU A 172 -12.94 16.90 -19.35
CA LEU A 172 -13.31 15.49 -19.41
C LEU A 172 -13.96 15.07 -18.08
N SER A 173 -14.89 14.13 -18.16
CA SER A 173 -15.44 13.39 -17.02
C SER A 173 -15.76 11.95 -17.40
N VAL A 174 -15.78 11.06 -16.41
CA VAL A 174 -16.13 9.64 -16.58
C VAL A 174 -17.28 9.30 -15.64
N SER A 175 -18.24 8.53 -16.14
CA SER A 175 -19.43 8.13 -15.40
C SER A 175 -19.90 6.74 -15.81
N GLY A 176 -20.57 6.02 -14.91
CA GLY A 176 -21.11 4.69 -15.15
C GLY A 176 -21.48 4.01 -13.83
N GLU A 177 -22.21 2.90 -13.90
CA GLU A 177 -22.71 2.20 -12.70
C GLU A 177 -21.58 1.67 -11.81
N GLN A 178 -20.42 1.31 -12.38
CA GLN A 178 -19.24 0.87 -11.64
C GLN A 178 -18.14 1.94 -11.55
N VAL A 179 -18.42 3.16 -12.03
CA VAL A 179 -17.46 4.26 -11.94
C VAL A 179 -17.69 4.96 -10.61
N TYR A 180 -16.80 4.68 -9.65
CA TYR A 180 -16.81 5.33 -8.36
C TYR A 180 -15.84 6.51 -8.33
N THR A 181 -16.22 7.57 -7.63
CA THR A 181 -15.44 8.78 -7.46
C THR A 181 -14.86 8.94 -6.06
N SER A 182 -15.38 8.18 -5.09
CA SER A 182 -14.78 8.04 -3.78
C SER A 182 -14.88 6.60 -3.28
N GLY A 183 -14.03 6.27 -2.31
CA GLY A 183 -13.96 4.93 -1.74
C GLY A 183 -12.92 4.83 -0.65
N THR A 184 -12.69 3.60 -0.19
CA THR A 184 -11.64 3.30 0.78
C THR A 184 -10.73 2.22 0.25
N MET A 185 -9.44 2.34 0.54
CA MET A 185 -8.41 1.38 0.16
C MET A 185 -7.84 0.68 1.39
N ASP A 186 -7.63 -0.62 1.27
CA ASP A 186 -6.80 -1.40 2.19
C ASP A 186 -5.34 -1.32 1.77
N VAL A 187 -4.47 -0.73 2.60
CA VAL A 187 -3.05 -0.50 2.29
C VAL A 187 -2.27 -1.80 2.12
N SER A 188 -2.65 -2.90 2.77
CA SER A 188 -1.91 -4.15 2.64
C SER A 188 -2.09 -4.79 1.25
N SER A 189 -3.26 -4.59 0.65
CA SER A 189 -3.67 -5.27 -0.58
C SER A 189 -3.85 -4.35 -1.78
N GLY A 190 -4.02 -3.05 -1.57
CA GLY A 190 -4.46 -2.08 -2.59
C GLY A 190 -5.92 -2.26 -3.02
N LYS A 191 -6.69 -3.12 -2.34
CA LYS A 191 -8.10 -3.37 -2.69
C LYS A 191 -8.92 -2.12 -2.35
N ILE A 192 -9.70 -1.66 -3.33
CA ILE A 192 -10.55 -0.47 -3.19
C ILE A 192 -12.02 -0.87 -3.12
N ALA A 193 -12.73 -0.36 -2.12
CA ALA A 193 -14.19 -0.40 -2.02
C ALA A 193 -14.75 0.97 -2.44
N GLY A 194 -15.35 1.04 -3.63
CA GLY A 194 -15.99 2.25 -4.13
C GLY A 194 -17.32 2.54 -3.43
N THR A 195 -17.63 3.82 -3.20
CA THR A 195 -18.85 4.25 -2.47
C THR A 195 -19.57 5.41 -3.16
N GLY A 196 -18.87 6.49 -3.52
CA GLY A 196 -19.46 7.66 -4.18
C GLY A 196 -19.42 7.56 -5.70
N GLN A 197 -20.38 8.19 -6.38
CA GLN A 197 -20.47 8.27 -7.85
C GLN A 197 -20.80 9.68 -8.33
N ASP A 198 -20.51 10.68 -7.49
CA ASP A 198 -20.73 12.07 -7.83
C ASP A 198 -19.90 12.45 -9.05
N ALA A 199 -20.47 13.23 -9.98
CA ALA A 199 -19.76 13.63 -11.18
C ALA A 199 -18.56 14.51 -10.83
N PHE A 200 -17.37 14.13 -11.32
CA PHE A 200 -16.17 14.95 -11.29
C PHE A 200 -15.86 15.45 -12.70
N VAL A 201 -15.41 16.71 -12.81
CA VAL A 201 -15.08 17.34 -14.11
C VAL A 201 -13.68 17.90 -14.03
N CYS A 202 -12.79 17.41 -14.89
CA CYS A 202 -11.41 17.86 -14.94
C CYS A 202 -11.23 18.83 -16.11
N PRO A 203 -10.75 20.06 -15.87
CA PRO A 203 -10.54 21.04 -16.91
C PRO A 203 -9.28 20.73 -17.74
N PHE A 204 -9.32 21.08 -19.02
CA PHE A 204 -8.20 21.00 -19.95
C PHE A 204 -8.20 22.24 -20.85
N GLU A 205 -7.02 22.62 -21.32
CA GLU A 205 -6.85 23.76 -22.24
C GLU A 205 -6.05 23.33 -23.48
N GLN A 206 -6.55 22.32 -24.20
CA GLN A 206 -5.85 21.74 -25.36
C GLN A 206 -6.67 21.82 -26.64
N THR A 207 -6.02 22.13 -27.76
CA THR A 207 -6.66 22.10 -29.08
C THR A 207 -6.39 20.76 -29.77
N LEU A 208 -7.45 20.08 -30.22
CA LEU A 208 -7.36 18.82 -30.96
C LEU A 208 -6.58 19.00 -32.27
N THR A 209 -5.75 18.02 -32.63
CA THR A 209 -5.04 17.97 -33.92
C THR A 209 -5.54 16.81 -34.79
N VAL A 210 -5.26 16.84 -36.10
CA VAL A 210 -5.65 15.78 -37.04
C VAL A 210 -5.03 14.42 -36.67
N GLY A 211 -3.79 14.42 -36.16
CA GLY A 211 -3.07 13.21 -35.77
C GLY A 211 -3.29 12.80 -34.31
N GLY A 212 -3.93 13.66 -33.51
CA GLY A 212 -3.90 13.58 -32.05
C GLY A 212 -2.65 14.24 -31.48
N TRP A 213 -2.49 14.22 -30.16
CA TRP A 213 -1.28 14.76 -29.53
C TRP A 213 -0.19 13.69 -29.43
N SER A 214 1.07 14.12 -29.46
CA SER A 214 2.25 13.28 -29.24
C SER A 214 2.77 13.33 -27.81
N GLU A 215 2.42 14.38 -27.07
CA GLU A 215 2.81 14.66 -25.69
C GLU A 215 1.64 15.30 -24.94
N ASP A 216 1.77 15.46 -23.62
CA ASP A 216 0.79 16.13 -22.75
C ASP A 216 -0.66 15.66 -22.91
N LEU A 217 -0.84 14.35 -23.17
CA LEU A 217 -2.16 13.75 -23.30
C LEU A 217 -3.02 14.03 -22.05
N PRO A 218 -4.30 14.43 -22.20
CA PRO A 218 -5.25 14.55 -21.10
C PRO A 218 -5.32 13.26 -20.29
N ARG A 219 -5.19 13.36 -18.97
CA ARG A 219 -5.18 12.21 -18.05
C ARG A 219 -6.14 12.42 -16.88
N LEU A 220 -6.74 11.33 -16.41
CA LEU A 220 -7.62 11.29 -15.26
C LEU A 220 -7.22 10.15 -14.33
N TRP A 221 -6.94 10.47 -13.06
CA TRP A 221 -6.89 9.46 -12.01
C TRP A 221 -8.31 9.00 -11.68
N THR A 222 -8.50 7.69 -11.60
CA THR A 222 -9.81 7.07 -11.38
C THR A 222 -9.69 5.81 -10.52
N ILE A 223 -10.74 5.52 -9.74
CA ILE A 223 -10.86 4.22 -9.06
C ILE A 223 -11.03 3.13 -10.14
N PRO A 224 -10.33 1.99 -10.04
CA PRO A 224 -10.43 0.90 -11.01
C PRO A 224 -11.87 0.41 -11.19
N PHE A 225 -12.26 0.19 -12.44
CA PHE A 225 -13.59 -0.34 -12.78
C PHE A 225 -13.53 -1.23 -14.02
N SER A 226 -14.56 -2.07 -14.19
CA SER A 226 -14.72 -2.89 -15.39
C SER A 226 -15.84 -2.34 -16.25
N THR A 227 -15.66 -2.37 -17.57
CA THR A 227 -16.74 -2.13 -18.54
C THR A 227 -17.29 -3.43 -19.13
N GLN A 228 -16.84 -4.59 -18.62
CA GLN A 228 -17.40 -5.88 -19.01
C GLN A 228 -18.78 -6.07 -18.38
N GLY A 229 -19.80 -6.10 -19.21
CA GLY A 229 -21.19 -6.28 -18.77
C GLY A 229 -21.84 -5.07 -18.11
N GLN A 230 -21.13 -3.94 -17.97
CA GLN A 230 -21.64 -2.68 -17.44
C GLN A 230 -21.10 -1.49 -18.23
N GLU A 231 -21.97 -0.57 -18.65
CA GLU A 231 -21.55 0.58 -19.46
C GLU A 231 -20.86 1.67 -18.62
N ALA A 232 -19.79 2.23 -19.17
CA ALA A 232 -19.19 3.49 -18.71
C ALA A 232 -19.05 4.47 -19.89
N ARG A 233 -19.10 5.76 -19.60
CA ARG A 233 -19.10 6.86 -20.58
C ARG A 233 -18.01 7.87 -20.26
N LEU A 234 -17.31 8.31 -21.30
CA LEU A 234 -16.50 9.52 -21.30
C LEU A 234 -17.37 10.67 -21.78
N THR A 235 -17.40 11.76 -21.03
CA THR A 235 -17.97 13.04 -21.49
C THR A 235 -16.84 14.02 -21.72
N ALA A 236 -16.80 14.63 -22.91
CA ALA A 236 -15.84 15.66 -23.28
C ALA A 236 -16.57 16.95 -23.66
N VAL A 237 -16.15 18.08 -23.09
CA VAL A 237 -16.62 19.40 -23.54
C VAL A 237 -15.62 19.95 -24.55
N ILE A 238 -16.06 20.09 -25.80
CA ILE A 238 -15.25 20.59 -26.92
C ILE A 238 -15.99 21.74 -27.59
N ASP A 239 -15.32 22.89 -27.74
CA ASP A 239 -15.92 24.14 -28.26
C ASP A 239 -17.24 24.51 -27.56
N GLY A 240 -17.33 24.26 -26.25
CA GLY A 240 -18.51 24.55 -25.42
C GLY A 240 -19.66 23.57 -25.61
N LYS A 241 -19.47 22.49 -26.35
CA LYS A 241 -20.47 21.43 -26.57
C LYS A 241 -20.07 20.14 -25.88
N SER A 242 -21.04 19.48 -25.27
CA SER A 242 -20.85 18.17 -24.66
C SER A 242 -20.92 17.06 -25.70
N TYR A 243 -19.97 16.13 -25.63
CA TYR A 243 -19.90 14.93 -26.46
C TYR A 243 -19.67 13.71 -25.56
N GLU A 244 -20.41 12.64 -25.80
CA GLU A 244 -20.28 11.39 -25.06
C GLU A 244 -19.74 10.26 -25.94
N ALA A 245 -18.95 9.38 -25.35
CA ALA A 245 -18.50 8.14 -25.97
C ALA A 245 -18.56 6.99 -24.95
N CYS A 246 -19.09 5.83 -25.36
CA CYS A 246 -19.06 4.62 -24.53
C CYS A 246 -17.67 3.99 -24.56
N PHE A 247 -17.14 3.65 -23.39
CA PHE A 247 -15.87 2.92 -23.30
C PHE A 247 -15.96 1.55 -24.01
N PRO A 248 -14.87 1.07 -24.63
CA PRO A 248 -14.80 -0.32 -25.07
C PRO A 248 -14.83 -1.26 -23.85
N GLU A 249 -15.24 -2.53 -24.07
CA GLU A 249 -15.20 -3.57 -23.03
C GLU A 249 -13.75 -3.86 -22.61
N LEU A 250 -13.44 -3.64 -21.34
CA LEU A 250 -12.13 -3.80 -20.76
C LEU A 250 -12.24 -3.93 -19.25
N GLU A 251 -11.43 -4.83 -18.67
CA GLU A 251 -11.18 -4.84 -17.23
C GLU A 251 -10.02 -3.88 -16.94
N MET A 252 -10.29 -2.80 -16.20
CA MET A 252 -9.26 -1.82 -15.84
C MET A 252 -8.89 -1.93 -14.36
N LYS A 253 -7.59 -2.04 -14.10
CA LYS A 253 -7.01 -2.37 -12.79
C LYS A 253 -6.21 -1.20 -12.24
N GLY A 254 -6.13 -1.11 -10.91
CA GLY A 254 -5.26 -0.15 -10.22
C GLY A 254 -3.80 -0.41 -10.56
N GLY A 255 -2.98 0.64 -10.55
CA GLY A 255 -1.58 0.52 -10.93
C GLY A 255 -1.34 0.35 -12.43
N PHE A 256 -2.32 0.70 -13.27
CA PHE A 256 -2.17 0.72 -14.72
C PHE A 256 -2.62 2.06 -15.31
N GLN A 257 -1.95 2.43 -16.40
CA GLN A 257 -2.38 3.48 -17.31
C GLN A 257 -3.02 2.85 -18.55
N TYR A 258 -4.19 3.36 -18.91
CA TYR A 258 -4.93 2.98 -20.11
C TYR A 258 -4.99 4.16 -21.07
N ILE A 259 -4.28 4.06 -22.19
CA ILE A 259 -4.22 5.10 -23.21
C ILE A 259 -5.24 4.77 -24.29
N PHE A 260 -6.34 5.52 -24.30
CA PHE A 260 -7.40 5.42 -25.27
C PHE A 260 -7.17 6.36 -26.43
N ARG A 261 -7.46 5.86 -27.63
CA ARG A 261 -7.54 6.69 -28.83
C ARG A 261 -8.98 6.95 -29.22
N LEU A 262 -9.31 8.20 -29.48
CA LEU A 262 -10.64 8.65 -29.87
C LEU A 262 -10.58 9.48 -31.14
N VAL A 263 -11.71 9.56 -31.82
CA VAL A 263 -11.90 10.43 -32.98
C VAL A 263 -13.10 11.34 -32.76
N MET A 264 -12.86 12.64 -32.91
CA MET A 264 -13.86 13.68 -32.97
C MET A 264 -14.20 13.97 -34.44
N THR A 265 -15.47 13.80 -34.79
CA THR A 265 -16.00 13.98 -36.15
C THR A 265 -17.11 15.02 -36.18
N ALA A 266 -17.64 15.33 -37.37
CA ALA A 266 -18.86 16.15 -37.49
C ALA A 266 -20.09 15.57 -36.77
N HIS A 267 -20.07 14.27 -36.44
CA HIS A 267 -21.22 13.53 -35.90
C HIS A 267 -21.08 13.15 -34.43
N GLY A 268 -19.90 13.29 -33.84
CA GLY A 268 -19.67 12.96 -32.44
C GLY A 268 -18.26 12.50 -32.14
N LEU A 269 -18.08 12.09 -30.88
CA LEU A 269 -16.86 11.52 -30.32
C LEU A 269 -16.99 10.01 -30.23
N GLN A 270 -15.96 9.26 -30.60
CA GLN A 270 -15.98 7.80 -30.57
C GLN A 270 -14.60 7.23 -30.22
N PHE A 271 -14.55 6.19 -29.39
CA PHE A 271 -13.34 5.41 -29.19
C PHE A 271 -13.00 4.61 -30.44
N ILE A 272 -11.71 4.53 -30.78
CA ILE A 272 -11.22 3.67 -31.85
C ILE A 272 -11.02 2.26 -31.28
N PRO A 273 -11.82 1.27 -31.69
CA PRO A 273 -11.74 -0.08 -31.12
C PRO A 273 -10.36 -0.72 -31.35
N GLY A 274 -9.89 -1.50 -30.37
CA GLY A 274 -8.63 -2.23 -30.46
C GLY A 274 -7.35 -1.38 -30.43
N GLN A 275 -7.45 -0.07 -30.19
CA GLN A 275 -6.30 0.84 -30.05
C GLN A 275 -6.13 1.35 -28.61
N VAL A 276 -6.40 0.50 -27.62
CA VAL A 276 -6.09 0.78 -26.22
C VAL A 276 -4.68 0.28 -25.93
N GLN A 277 -3.83 1.14 -25.39
CA GLN A 277 -2.53 0.73 -24.87
C GLN A 277 -2.61 0.63 -23.35
N THR A 278 -1.98 -0.39 -22.80
CA THR A 278 -1.89 -0.60 -21.35
C THR A 278 -0.44 -0.48 -20.93
N VAL A 279 -0.19 0.27 -19.87
CA VAL A 279 1.13 0.52 -19.31
C VAL A 279 1.04 0.24 -17.81
N SER A 280 1.88 -0.66 -17.29
CA SER A 280 2.03 -0.84 -15.85
C SER A 280 2.59 0.44 -15.23
N LEU A 281 1.99 0.88 -14.13
CA LEU A 281 2.49 1.96 -13.28
C LEU A 281 3.36 1.43 -12.14
N ASN A 282 3.30 0.13 -11.84
CA ASN A 282 3.95 -0.49 -10.68
C ASN A 282 5.08 -1.45 -11.08
N GLN A 283 5.64 -1.28 -12.28
CA GLN A 283 6.78 -2.04 -12.79
C GLN A 283 7.69 -1.14 -13.63
N ALA A 284 9.00 -1.40 -13.56
CA ALA A 284 10.00 -0.70 -14.35
C ALA A 284 10.03 -1.14 -15.83
N ASP A 285 9.50 -2.33 -16.17
CA ASP A 285 9.39 -2.85 -17.53
C ASP A 285 8.16 -3.77 -17.75
N ASP A 286 7.81 -4.03 -19.01
CA ASP A 286 6.76 -5.00 -19.40
C ASP A 286 7.33 -6.42 -19.62
N GLN A 287 8.59 -6.66 -19.25
CA GLN A 287 9.09 -8.02 -19.25
C GLN A 287 8.36 -8.77 -18.14
N PRO A 288 8.01 -10.06 -18.34
CA PRO A 288 7.63 -10.88 -17.20
C PRO A 288 8.72 -10.70 -16.14
N GLY A 289 8.33 -10.21 -14.96
CA GLY A 289 9.28 -10.01 -13.87
C GLY A 289 10.11 -11.29 -13.70
N VAL A 290 11.42 -11.14 -13.53
CA VAL A 290 12.26 -12.29 -13.23
C VAL A 290 11.71 -12.89 -11.94
N LEU A 291 11.34 -14.18 -11.98
CA LEU A 291 10.96 -14.88 -10.77
C LEU A 291 12.22 -14.99 -9.91
N GLU A 292 12.23 -14.27 -8.79
CA GLU A 292 13.33 -14.28 -7.82
C GLU A 292 12.87 -15.00 -6.54
N GLY A 293 13.77 -15.25 -5.59
CA GLY A 293 13.40 -15.83 -4.29
C GLY A 293 12.61 -17.14 -4.40
N HIS A 294 13.00 -18.02 -5.33
CA HIS A 294 12.49 -19.39 -5.35
C HIS A 294 13.01 -20.11 -4.12
N GLY A 295 12.09 -20.62 -3.30
CA GLY A 295 12.43 -21.30 -2.06
C GLY A 295 11.40 -22.36 -1.69
N VAL A 296 11.86 -23.45 -1.11
CA VAL A 296 11.05 -24.55 -0.60
C VAL A 296 11.21 -24.64 0.91
N LEU A 297 10.14 -24.32 1.63
CA LEU A 297 10.03 -24.47 3.07
C LEU A 297 9.33 -25.78 3.39
N THR A 298 10.01 -26.67 4.10
CA THR A 298 9.43 -27.94 4.57
C THR A 298 9.28 -27.93 6.08
N LEU A 299 8.06 -28.20 6.55
CA LEU A 299 7.69 -28.23 7.97
C LEU A 299 7.19 -29.62 8.33
N THR A 300 7.89 -30.31 9.22
CA THR A 300 7.38 -31.53 9.85
C THR A 300 6.68 -31.15 11.15
N HIS A 301 5.42 -31.56 11.33
CA HIS A 301 4.61 -31.18 12.49
C HIS A 301 3.57 -32.23 12.87
N THR A 302 3.03 -32.13 14.09
CA THR A 302 1.96 -33.00 14.63
C THR A 302 0.62 -32.28 14.84
N CYS A 303 0.51 -31.04 14.36
CA CYS A 303 -0.70 -30.23 14.46
C CYS A 303 -1.90 -30.90 13.79
N THR A 304 -3.06 -30.89 14.47
CA THR A 304 -4.34 -31.32 13.87
C THR A 304 -5.00 -30.20 13.07
N ASP A 305 -4.67 -28.95 13.36
CA ASP A 305 -5.03 -27.78 12.57
C ASP A 305 -3.75 -26.99 12.35
N PHE A 306 -3.38 -26.79 11.10
CA PHE A 306 -2.16 -26.12 10.71
C PHE A 306 -2.48 -24.86 9.93
N THR A 307 -1.81 -23.76 10.27
CA THR A 307 -1.89 -22.49 9.54
C THR A 307 -0.55 -22.26 8.86
N LEU A 308 -0.60 -21.92 7.57
CA LEU A 308 0.60 -21.66 6.78
C LEU A 308 1.38 -20.48 7.36
N PRO A 309 2.73 -20.54 7.33
CA PRO A 309 3.56 -19.39 7.65
C PRO A 309 3.26 -18.22 6.72
N LEU A 310 3.47 -17.02 7.22
CA LEU A 310 3.43 -15.81 6.42
C LEU A 310 4.74 -15.66 5.68
N LEU A 311 4.71 -15.78 4.35
CA LEU A 311 5.87 -15.54 3.52
C LEU A 311 6.02 -14.04 3.28
N THR A 312 7.23 -13.52 3.50
CA THR A 312 7.62 -12.14 3.22
C THR A 312 8.20 -12.03 1.82
N GLY A 313 8.00 -10.89 1.17
CA GLY A 313 8.42 -10.63 -0.20
C GLY A 313 7.34 -9.91 -1.00
N ASP A 314 7.68 -9.49 -2.21
CA ASP A 314 6.75 -8.79 -3.09
C ASP A 314 6.03 -9.75 -4.02
N ASN A 315 4.69 -9.72 -4.02
CA ASN A 315 3.86 -10.61 -4.84
C ASN A 315 4.24 -12.09 -4.65
N VAL A 316 4.39 -12.52 -3.39
CA VAL A 316 4.70 -13.92 -3.10
C VAL A 316 3.55 -14.80 -3.56
N PHE A 317 3.90 -15.87 -4.28
CA PHE A 317 2.97 -16.90 -4.69
C PHE A 317 3.67 -18.26 -4.64
N GLY A 318 2.89 -19.33 -4.65
CA GLY A 318 3.46 -20.66 -4.49
C GLY A 318 2.44 -21.76 -4.50
N THR A 319 2.92 -22.97 -4.24
CA THR A 319 2.11 -24.15 -4.04
C THR A 319 2.36 -24.75 -2.67
N VAL A 320 1.36 -25.45 -2.16
CA VAL A 320 1.40 -26.13 -0.87
C VAL A 320 1.07 -27.59 -1.10
N SER A 321 1.89 -28.48 -0.55
CA SER A 321 1.59 -29.89 -0.38
C SER A 321 1.45 -30.17 1.10
N TRP A 322 0.27 -30.61 1.54
CA TRP A 322 -0.06 -30.77 2.96
C TRP A 322 0.49 -32.07 3.57
N GLY A 323 1.01 -33.00 2.76
CA GLY A 323 1.59 -34.26 3.25
C GLY A 323 0.56 -35.34 3.62
N ASP A 324 -0.73 -35.10 3.36
CA ASP A 324 -1.82 -36.09 3.47
C ASP A 324 -2.39 -36.50 2.10
N GLY A 325 -1.77 -36.04 1.02
CA GLY A 325 -2.20 -36.27 -0.36
C GLY A 325 -2.96 -35.09 -0.97
N GLU A 326 -3.29 -34.05 -0.19
CA GLU A 326 -3.89 -32.82 -0.69
C GLU A 326 -2.82 -31.77 -1.05
N SER A 327 -3.16 -30.89 -1.99
CA SER A 327 -2.31 -29.79 -2.43
C SER A 327 -3.16 -28.58 -2.83
N GLY A 328 -2.55 -27.40 -2.80
CA GLY A 328 -3.22 -26.14 -3.11
C GLY A 328 -2.25 -25.04 -3.52
N SER A 329 -2.80 -23.83 -3.71
CA SER A 329 -1.98 -22.63 -3.85
C SER A 329 -1.61 -22.09 -2.48
N TYR A 330 -0.44 -21.44 -2.37
CA TYR A 330 -0.09 -20.71 -1.17
C TYR A 330 -1.01 -19.49 -1.02
N GLU A 331 -1.65 -19.38 0.13
CA GLU A 331 -2.39 -18.22 0.58
C GLU A 331 -1.94 -17.89 2.01
N ALA A 332 -1.65 -16.61 2.28
CA ALA A 332 -1.25 -16.17 3.60
C ALA A 332 -2.34 -16.51 4.64
N GLY A 333 -1.95 -17.17 5.72
CA GLY A 333 -2.90 -17.63 6.75
C GLY A 333 -3.80 -18.79 6.29
N GLY A 334 -3.52 -19.43 5.15
CA GLY A 334 -4.26 -20.61 4.70
C GLY A 334 -4.19 -21.72 5.73
N GLN A 335 -5.31 -22.40 5.95
CA GLN A 335 -5.45 -23.41 7.00
C GLN A 335 -5.79 -24.78 6.43
N HIS A 336 -5.31 -25.82 7.10
CA HIS A 336 -5.64 -27.19 6.78
C HIS A 336 -5.76 -28.05 8.04
N SER A 337 -6.74 -28.95 8.06
CA SER A 337 -6.99 -29.84 9.18
C SER A 337 -6.54 -31.26 8.87
N PHE A 338 -5.80 -31.86 9.78
CA PHE A 338 -5.20 -33.18 9.66
C PHE A 338 -5.79 -34.19 10.64
N ALA A 339 -5.81 -35.45 10.21
CA ALA A 339 -5.88 -36.56 11.16
C ALA A 339 -4.59 -36.63 12.00
N SER A 340 -4.72 -37.06 13.27
CA SER A 340 -3.60 -37.16 14.21
C SER A 340 -2.42 -37.94 13.65
N GLY A 341 -1.21 -37.40 13.83
CA GLY A 341 0.05 -38.01 13.39
C GLY A 341 1.02 -36.95 12.91
N SER A 342 2.28 -37.35 12.66
CA SER A 342 3.26 -36.46 12.05
C SER A 342 2.96 -36.27 10.56
N LYS A 343 3.06 -35.03 10.09
CA LYS A 343 2.79 -34.56 8.73
C LYS A 343 3.97 -33.73 8.25
N GLU A 344 4.21 -33.78 6.95
CA GLU A 344 5.21 -32.97 6.27
C GLU A 344 4.49 -32.02 5.31
N THR A 345 4.38 -30.76 5.71
CA THR A 345 3.84 -29.70 4.84
C THR A 345 4.99 -29.04 4.10
N VAL A 346 4.91 -29.03 2.77
CA VAL A 346 5.91 -28.45 1.86
C VAL A 346 5.30 -27.24 1.17
N ILE A 347 6.00 -26.12 1.23
CA ILE A 347 5.59 -24.84 0.63
C ILE A 347 6.67 -24.45 -0.37
N GLU A 348 6.35 -24.53 -1.65
CA GLU A 348 7.22 -24.03 -2.72
C GLU A 348 6.75 -22.65 -3.13
N SER A 349 7.65 -21.67 -3.10
CA SER A 349 7.29 -20.26 -3.29
C SER A 349 8.24 -19.56 -4.24
N TRP A 350 7.75 -18.48 -4.84
CA TRP A 350 8.51 -17.51 -5.62
C TRP A 350 8.29 -16.11 -5.05
N ASN A 351 9.26 -15.25 -5.30
CA ASN A 351 9.40 -13.90 -4.78
C ASN A 351 9.44 -13.83 -3.24
N SER A 352 9.66 -14.96 -2.57
CA SER A 352 9.76 -15.01 -1.13
C SER A 352 11.19 -14.72 -0.69
N THR A 353 11.34 -13.83 0.28
CA THR A 353 12.65 -13.42 0.85
C THR A 353 12.82 -13.85 2.30
N GLY A 354 11.82 -14.53 2.86
CA GLY A 354 11.75 -14.89 4.27
C GLY A 354 10.35 -15.31 4.68
N PHE A 355 10.18 -15.82 5.89
CA PHE A 355 8.88 -16.24 6.41
C PHE A 355 8.76 -16.03 7.92
N GLU A 356 7.53 -15.93 8.40
CA GLU A 356 7.18 -15.88 9.82
C GLU A 356 6.26 -17.04 10.20
N LEU A 357 6.54 -17.66 11.34
CA LEU A 357 5.70 -18.66 11.98
C LEU A 357 5.09 -18.07 13.25
N ASP A 358 3.77 -17.96 13.29
CA ASP A 358 3.06 -17.39 14.44
C ASP A 358 3.14 -18.27 15.69
N ALA A 359 3.31 -19.59 15.51
CA ALA A 359 3.46 -20.55 16.59
C ALA A 359 4.40 -21.71 16.20
N LEU A 360 5.25 -22.12 17.15
CA LEU A 360 6.12 -23.29 17.02
C LEU A 360 5.53 -24.55 17.66
N THR A 361 4.39 -24.43 18.33
CA THR A 361 3.74 -25.56 19.02
C THR A 361 3.36 -26.64 18.00
N GLY A 362 3.87 -27.86 18.21
CA GLY A 362 3.61 -28.99 17.33
C GLY A 362 4.51 -29.07 16.09
N ILE A 363 5.36 -28.07 15.82
CA ILE A 363 6.42 -28.15 14.82
C ILE A 363 7.57 -29.00 15.37
N GLU A 364 7.95 -30.03 14.63
CA GLU A 364 9.04 -30.94 14.97
C GLU A 364 10.33 -30.58 14.23
N VAL A 365 10.22 -30.21 12.95
CA VAL A 365 11.36 -29.87 12.09
C VAL A 365 10.98 -28.71 11.16
N ILE A 366 11.94 -27.79 10.97
CA ILE A 366 11.91 -26.75 9.95
C ILE A 366 13.13 -27.00 9.06
N ASP A 367 12.90 -27.36 7.80
CA ASP A 367 13.96 -27.56 6.81
C ASP A 367 13.97 -26.37 5.83
N LEU A 368 15.12 -25.71 5.79
CA LEU A 368 15.43 -24.53 4.99
C LEU A 368 16.54 -24.80 3.96
N SER A 369 16.91 -26.06 3.76
CA SER A 369 18.02 -26.43 2.88
C SER A 369 17.81 -26.04 1.41
N ALA A 370 16.55 -25.85 1.02
CA ALA A 370 16.13 -25.44 -0.32
C ALA A 370 15.35 -24.11 -0.31
N TYR A 371 15.44 -23.33 0.77
CA TYR A 371 14.72 -22.05 0.93
C TYR A 371 15.62 -20.84 0.65
#